data_AF-A0A945LB58-F1
#
_entry.id   AF-A0A945LB58-F1
#
_cell.length_a   1.000
_cell.length_b   1.000
_cell.length_c   1.000
_cell.angle_alpha   90.00
_cell.angle_beta   90.00
_cell.angle_gamma   90.00
#
_symmetry.space_group_name_H-M   'P 1'
#
loop_
_entity.id
_entity.type
_entity.pdbx_description
1 polymer ?
#
loop_
_entity_poly.entity_id
_entity_poly.type
_entity_poly.pdbx_seq_one_letter_code
_entity_poly.pdbx_strand_id
1 'polypeptide(L)'
;MGKTNPARRGARLQSAVPAGEKLFVIVSQPAALNYRRNEIAGVDVPGAASPEPGMPFFAGPDALRNYLKKQGFSYLAFGDFSRPGGCLYDRRLWTHNKDSQDSRYREGRFQARYYLDLMDNIEALALTEEQKFSEAGLTLLRLNGP
;
A
#
# COMPACT_ATOMS: atom_id res chain seq x y z
N MET A 1 -24.88 -1.81 9.61
CA MET A 1 -24.07 -1.83 8.38
C MET A 1 -23.55 -3.25 8.15
N GLY A 2 -24.03 -3.94 7.11
CA GLY A 2 -23.64 -5.33 6.83
C GLY A 2 -22.16 -5.42 6.47
N LYS A 3 -21.44 -6.39 7.06
CA LYS A 3 -20.03 -6.66 6.74
C LYS A 3 -19.91 -7.04 5.27
N THR A 4 -19.43 -6.13 4.42
CA THR A 4 -19.20 -6.42 3.00
C THR A 4 -18.19 -7.57 2.87
N ASN A 5 -18.45 -8.54 2.00
CA ASN A 5 -17.56 -9.68 1.76
C ASN A 5 -16.21 -9.20 1.16
N PRO A 6 -15.05 -9.53 1.75
CA PRO A 6 -13.72 -9.19 1.22
C PRO A 6 -13.52 -9.47 -0.27
N ALA A 7 -13.92 -10.66 -0.74
CA ALA A 7 -13.76 -11.06 -2.13
C ALA A 7 -14.59 -10.17 -3.09
N ARG A 8 -15.81 -9.80 -2.68
CA ARG A 8 -16.64 -8.87 -3.47
C ARG A 8 -16.03 -7.48 -3.56
N ARG A 9 -15.38 -7.01 -2.48
CA ARG A 9 -14.67 -5.71 -2.49
C ARG A 9 -13.43 -5.75 -3.37
N GLY A 10 -12.61 -6.79 -3.23
CA GLY A 10 -11.42 -6.99 -4.07
C GLY A 10 -11.78 -6.99 -5.56
N ALA A 11 -12.83 -7.71 -5.94
CA ALA A 11 -13.33 -7.73 -7.31
C ALA A 11 -13.78 -6.34 -7.81
N ARG A 12 -14.50 -5.56 -6.99
CA ARG A 12 -14.92 -4.20 -7.36
C ARG A 12 -13.74 -3.25 -7.53
N LEU A 13 -12.78 -3.29 -6.60
CA LEU A 13 -11.54 -2.52 -6.72
C LEU A 13 -10.82 -2.86 -8.03
N GLN A 14 -10.65 -4.15 -8.34
CA GLN A 14 -9.99 -4.57 -9.59
C GLN A 14 -10.80 -4.22 -10.85
N SER A 15 -12.13 -4.11 -10.77
CA SER A 15 -12.93 -3.71 -11.93
C SER A 15 -12.65 -2.27 -12.40
N ALA A 16 -12.13 -1.42 -11.51
CA ALA A 16 -11.65 -0.08 -11.85
C ALA A 16 -10.23 -0.06 -12.48
N VAL A 17 -9.57 -1.21 -12.57
CA VAL A 17 -8.28 -1.42 -13.24
C VAL A 17 -8.53 -2.19 -14.53
N PRO A 18 -8.01 -1.77 -15.70
CA PRO A 18 -8.06 -2.59 -16.92
C PRO A 18 -7.46 -3.98 -16.69
N ALA A 19 -7.97 -5.00 -17.38
CA ALA A 19 -7.39 -6.34 -17.27
C ALA A 19 -5.96 -6.34 -17.85
N GLY A 20 -5.05 -7.10 -17.22
CA GLY A 20 -3.63 -7.17 -17.61
C GLY A 20 -2.74 -6.04 -17.07
N GLU A 21 -3.29 -4.90 -16.66
CA GLU A 21 -2.51 -3.80 -16.06
C GLU A 21 -1.89 -4.20 -14.73
N LYS A 22 -0.74 -3.59 -14.42
CA LYS A 22 -0.02 -3.82 -13.17
C LYS A 22 -0.58 -2.99 -12.02
N LEU A 23 -0.73 -3.63 -10.87
CA LEU A 23 -1.27 -3.04 -9.65
C LEU A 23 -0.31 -3.25 -8.46
N PHE A 24 0.14 -2.16 -7.86
CA PHE A 24 0.88 -2.20 -6.61
C PHE A 24 -0.10 -2.18 -5.43
N VAL A 25 0.04 -3.09 -4.45
CA VAL A 25 -0.95 -3.27 -3.37
C VAL A 25 -0.35 -3.18 -1.96
N ILE A 26 -1.02 -2.40 -1.10
CA ILE A 26 -0.75 -2.28 0.34
C ILE A 26 -2.08 -2.49 1.09
N VAL A 27 -2.59 -3.73 1.07
CA VAL A 27 -3.92 -4.07 1.62
C VAL A 27 -3.84 -5.27 2.55
N SER A 28 -4.60 -5.26 3.65
CA SER A 28 -4.54 -6.30 4.70
C SER A 28 -5.13 -7.65 4.29
N GLN A 29 -5.85 -7.72 3.17
CA GLN A 29 -6.52 -8.93 2.69
C GLN A 29 -6.20 -9.19 1.20
N PRO A 30 -4.91 -9.35 0.83
CA PRO A 30 -4.51 -9.49 -0.56
C PRO A 30 -5.05 -10.78 -1.21
N ALA A 31 -5.31 -11.82 -0.40
CA ALA A 31 -5.94 -13.07 -0.85
C ALA A 31 -7.35 -12.89 -1.45
N ALA A 32 -7.99 -11.74 -1.25
CA ALA A 32 -9.28 -11.41 -1.87
C ALA A 32 -9.15 -10.91 -3.33
N LEU A 33 -7.92 -10.73 -3.82
CA LEU A 33 -7.63 -10.26 -5.17
C LEU A 33 -7.44 -11.42 -6.15
N ASN A 34 -7.81 -11.20 -7.40
CA ASN A 34 -7.59 -12.10 -8.51
C ASN A 34 -6.27 -11.78 -9.22
N TYR A 35 -5.22 -12.51 -8.84
CA TYR A 35 -3.87 -12.43 -9.43
C TYR A 35 -3.78 -12.95 -10.88
N ARG A 36 -4.83 -13.63 -11.39
CA ARG A 36 -4.88 -14.01 -12.81
C ARG A 36 -5.36 -12.88 -13.71
N ARG A 37 -6.12 -11.92 -13.17
CA ARG A 37 -6.70 -10.81 -13.95
C ARG A 37 -5.71 -9.65 -14.14
N ASN A 38 -4.89 -9.38 -13.13
CA ASN A 38 -3.93 -8.28 -13.09
C ASN A 38 -2.60 -8.80 -12.56
N GLU A 39 -1.50 -8.25 -13.07
CA GLU A 39 -0.19 -8.48 -12.47
C GLU A 39 -0.12 -7.66 -11.17
N ILE A 40 -0.09 -8.34 -10.03
CA ILE A 40 -0.17 -7.70 -8.71
C ILE A 40 1.13 -7.91 -7.96
N ALA A 41 1.70 -6.82 -7.45
CA ALA A 41 2.83 -6.86 -6.54
C ALA A 41 2.43 -6.21 -5.20
N GLY A 42 2.62 -6.93 -4.10
CA GLY A 42 2.42 -6.41 -2.74
C GLY A 42 3.74 -6.14 -2.03
N VAL A 43 3.69 -5.32 -0.98
CA VAL A 43 4.84 -5.03 -0.12
C VAL A 43 4.53 -5.34 1.35
N ASP A 44 4.77 -6.59 1.73
CA ASP A 44 4.46 -7.03 3.09
C ASP A 44 5.47 -6.52 4.13
N VAL A 45 6.74 -6.33 3.75
CA VAL A 45 7.81 -5.85 4.64
C VAL A 45 8.61 -4.72 3.98
N PRO A 46 8.13 -3.47 4.02
CA PRO A 46 8.85 -2.30 3.51
C PRO A 46 10.26 -2.22 4.10
N GLY A 47 11.24 -1.91 3.24
CA GLY A 47 12.66 -1.81 3.62
C GLY A 47 13.42 -3.12 3.64
N ALA A 48 12.77 -4.28 3.43
CA ALA A 48 13.44 -5.58 3.37
C ALA A 48 14.01 -5.92 1.99
N ALA A 49 13.23 -5.69 0.92
CA ALA A 49 13.63 -5.98 -0.44
C ALA A 49 12.86 -5.11 -1.45
N SER A 50 13.51 -4.77 -2.57
CA SER A 50 12.89 -4.03 -3.67
C SER A 50 13.70 -4.22 -4.96
N PRO A 51 13.06 -4.31 -6.14
CA PRO A 51 13.76 -4.31 -7.43
C PRO A 51 14.66 -3.09 -7.60
N GLU A 52 15.73 -3.24 -8.39
CA GLU A 52 16.64 -2.15 -8.75
C GLU A 52 15.89 -0.90 -9.25
N PRO A 53 16.34 0.33 -8.90
CA PRO A 53 17.50 0.67 -8.07
C PRO A 53 17.26 0.52 -6.55
N GLY A 54 16.09 0.06 -6.14
CA GLY A 54 15.61 0.07 -4.77
C GLY A 54 14.47 1.07 -4.58
N MET A 55 13.51 0.74 -3.71
CA MET A 55 12.41 1.65 -3.39
C MET A 55 12.96 2.89 -2.67
N PRO A 56 12.56 4.12 -3.08
CA PRO A 56 13.19 5.36 -2.61
C PRO A 56 12.59 5.83 -1.27
N PHE A 57 12.81 5.04 -0.22
CA PHE A 57 12.39 5.41 1.14
C PHE A 57 13.01 6.74 1.57
N PHE A 58 12.24 7.53 2.32
CA PHE A 58 12.64 8.85 2.85
C PHE A 58 12.93 9.92 1.78
N ALA A 59 12.52 9.68 0.53
CA ALA A 59 12.69 10.63 -0.57
C ALA A 59 11.36 11.31 -1.00
N GLY A 60 10.27 11.05 -0.28
CA GLY A 60 8.98 11.67 -0.50
C GLY A 60 8.09 10.99 -1.56
N PRO A 61 6.84 11.47 -1.72
CA PRO A 61 5.82 10.85 -2.57
C PRO A 61 6.16 10.85 -4.05
N ASP A 62 6.77 11.92 -4.56
CA ASP A 62 7.14 12.03 -5.99
C ASP A 62 8.19 11.00 -6.38
N ALA A 63 9.19 10.76 -5.52
CA ALA A 63 10.20 9.74 -5.73
C ALA A 63 9.56 8.34 -5.77
N LEU A 64 8.67 8.04 -4.81
CA LEU A 64 7.92 6.79 -4.77
C LEU A 64 7.08 6.59 -6.04
N ARG A 65 6.31 7.59 -6.47
CA ARG A 65 5.51 7.53 -7.71
C ARG A 65 6.39 7.25 -8.91
N ASN A 66 7.46 8.01 -9.10
CA ASN A 66 8.38 7.84 -10.22
C ASN A 66 9.02 6.45 -10.22
N TYR A 67 9.39 5.93 -9.04
CA TYR A 67 9.89 4.57 -8.91
C TYR A 67 8.83 3.55 -9.33
N LEU A 68 7.62 3.59 -8.77
CA LEU A 68 6.55 2.64 -9.09
C LEU A 68 6.21 2.66 -10.59
N LYS A 69 6.17 3.83 -11.21
CA LYS A 69 5.94 3.95 -12.66
C LYS A 69 7.08 3.38 -13.49
N LYS A 70 8.35 3.59 -13.10
CA LYS A 70 9.52 2.96 -13.75
C LYS A 70 9.48 1.44 -13.65
N GLN A 71 8.91 0.89 -12.57
CA GLN A 71 8.66 -0.55 -12.41
C GLN A 71 7.45 -1.04 -13.24
N GLY A 72 6.75 -0.15 -13.94
CA GLY A 72 5.60 -0.45 -14.79
C GLY A 72 4.25 -0.47 -14.07
N PHE A 73 4.16 0.00 -12.82
CA PHE A 73 2.89 0.11 -12.11
C PHE A 73 2.14 1.37 -12.54
N SER A 74 0.94 1.18 -13.09
CA SER A 74 0.00 2.26 -13.43
C SER A 74 -0.97 2.57 -12.29
N TYR A 75 -1.13 1.63 -11.35
CA TYR A 75 -2.13 1.69 -10.29
C TYR A 75 -1.54 1.34 -8.92
N LEU A 76 -2.07 1.99 -7.89
CA LEU A 76 -1.71 1.81 -6.50
C LEU A 76 -2.99 1.62 -5.67
N ALA A 77 -3.13 0.48 -5.00
CA ALA A 77 -4.23 0.24 -4.08
C ALA A 77 -3.74 0.11 -2.64
N PHE A 78 -4.43 0.77 -1.71
CA PHE A 78 -4.07 0.74 -0.30
C PHE A 78 -5.30 0.72 0.61
N GLY A 79 -5.11 0.20 1.82
CA GLY A 79 -6.10 0.28 2.90
C GLY A 79 -5.94 1.57 3.71
N ASP A 80 -7.02 1.98 4.37
CA ASP A 80 -6.99 3.06 5.36
C ASP A 80 -6.09 2.66 6.56
N PHE A 81 -4.90 3.26 6.63
CA PHE A 81 -3.89 2.95 7.65
C PHE A 81 -4.30 3.40 9.06
N SER A 82 -5.31 4.27 9.19
CA SER A 82 -5.84 4.73 10.46
C SER A 82 -6.82 3.74 11.09
N ARG A 83 -7.32 2.80 10.28
CA ARG A 83 -8.34 1.82 10.68
C ARG A 83 -7.72 0.67 11.49
N PRO A 84 -8.24 0.38 12.69
CA PRO A 84 -7.75 -0.73 13.50
C PRO A 84 -7.92 -2.07 12.80
N GLY A 85 -6.95 -2.96 13.01
CA GLY A 85 -7.01 -4.33 12.50
C GLY A 85 -6.51 -4.47 11.06
N GLY A 86 -5.74 -3.48 10.58
CA GLY A 86 -5.04 -3.52 9.29
C GLY A 86 -3.87 -4.51 9.22
N CYS A 87 -3.61 -5.28 10.30
CA CYS A 87 -2.44 -6.15 10.44
C CYS A 87 -1.14 -5.37 10.21
N LEU A 88 -0.37 -5.70 9.18
CA LEU A 88 0.87 -5.01 8.79
C LEU A 88 0.63 -3.57 8.31
N TYR A 89 -0.61 -3.21 7.97
CA TYR A 89 -0.96 -1.87 7.45
C TYR A 89 -1.79 -1.07 8.45
N ASP A 90 -1.46 -1.19 9.74
CA ASP A 90 -2.04 -0.41 10.83
C ASP A 90 -0.98 0.59 11.35
N ARG A 91 -1.23 1.89 11.15
CA ARG A 91 -0.29 2.95 11.55
C ARG A 91 -0.03 2.93 13.05
N ARG A 92 -1.01 2.56 13.86
CA ARG A 92 -0.90 2.56 15.33
C ARG A 92 0.09 1.52 15.81
N LEU A 93 0.11 0.36 15.16
CA LEU A 93 1.07 -0.71 15.42
C LEU A 93 2.50 -0.20 15.21
N TRP A 94 2.76 0.45 14.08
CA TRP A 94 4.13 0.87 13.75
C TRP A 94 4.58 2.10 14.53
N THR A 95 3.68 3.03 14.85
CA THR A 95 3.99 4.10 15.79
C THR A 95 4.35 3.54 17.17
N HIS A 96 3.58 2.58 17.69
CA HIS A 96 3.90 1.91 18.95
C HIS A 96 5.25 1.21 18.88
N ASN A 97 5.50 0.43 17.81
CA ASN A 97 6.75 -0.27 17.63
C ASN A 97 7.94 0.68 17.58
N LYS A 98 7.82 1.83 16.89
CA LYS A 98 8.88 2.86 16.79
C LYS A 98 9.33 3.38 18.15
N ASP A 99 8.38 3.65 19.04
CA ASP A 99 8.63 4.31 20.32
C ASP A 99 8.79 3.33 21.49
N SER A 100 8.52 2.03 21.28
CA SER A 100 8.61 0.99 22.31
C SER A 100 10.05 0.74 22.74
N GLN A 101 10.31 0.86 24.04
CA GLN A 101 11.61 0.54 24.66
C GLN A 101 11.76 -0.96 24.98
N ASP A 102 10.72 -1.75 24.77
CA ASP A 102 10.77 -3.18 25.02
C ASP A 102 11.62 -3.90 23.94
N SER A 103 12.56 -4.72 24.40
CA SER A 103 13.50 -5.45 23.55
C SER A 103 12.81 -6.40 22.54
N ARG A 104 11.59 -6.88 22.84
CA ARG A 104 10.79 -7.73 21.94
C ARG A 104 10.39 -7.03 20.64
N TYR A 105 10.46 -5.69 20.61
CA TYR A 105 10.14 -4.87 19.44
C TYR A 105 11.38 -4.31 18.75
N ARG A 106 12.59 -4.83 19.04
CA ARG A 106 13.83 -4.28 18.47
C ARG A 106 13.85 -4.31 16.96
N GLU A 107 13.44 -5.42 16.36
CA GLU A 107 13.32 -5.57 14.91
C GLU A 107 12.17 -4.69 14.38
N GLY A 108 11.06 -4.63 15.12
CA GLY A 108 9.91 -3.78 14.82
C GLY A 108 10.24 -2.28 14.80
N ARG A 109 11.16 -1.79 15.64
CA ARG A 109 11.66 -0.40 15.63
C ARG A 109 12.36 -0.07 14.32
N PHE A 110 13.22 -0.97 13.85
CA PHE A 110 13.94 -0.79 12.59
C PHE A 110 12.97 -0.81 11.40
N GLN A 111 11.96 -1.68 11.42
CA GLN A 111 10.97 -1.76 10.35
C GLN A 111 9.98 -0.58 10.37
N ALA A 112 9.61 -0.09 11.56
CA ALA A 112 8.58 0.93 11.73
C ALA A 112 8.83 2.18 10.88
N ARG A 113 10.09 2.64 10.78
CA ARG A 113 10.41 3.82 9.95
C ARG A 113 10.05 3.62 8.47
N TYR A 114 10.19 2.42 7.93
CA TYR A 114 9.89 2.11 6.53
C TYR A 114 8.40 1.96 6.28
N TYR A 115 7.66 1.35 7.21
CA TYR A 115 6.21 1.30 7.13
C TYR A 115 5.60 2.70 7.20
N LEU A 116 6.04 3.51 8.17
CA LEU A 116 5.51 4.86 8.37
C LEU A 116 5.85 5.77 7.18
N ASP A 117 7.09 5.73 6.68
CA ASP A 117 7.47 6.48 5.47
C ASP A 117 6.64 6.06 4.24
N LEU A 118 6.46 4.75 4.02
CA LEU A 118 5.63 4.27 2.92
C LEU A 118 4.17 4.73 3.05
N MET A 119 3.59 4.63 4.26
CA MET A 119 2.23 5.08 4.53
C MET A 119 2.06 6.57 4.29
N ASP A 120 3.00 7.39 4.80
CA ASP A 120 3.01 8.86 4.62
C ASP A 120 3.10 9.23 3.13
N ASN A 121 3.99 8.58 2.38
CA ASN A 121 4.15 8.82 0.95
C ASN A 121 2.90 8.42 0.15
N ILE A 122 2.26 7.30 0.48
CA ILE A 122 1.01 6.86 -0.17
C ILE A 122 -0.15 7.81 0.14
N GLU A 123 -0.31 8.21 1.40
CA GLU A 123 -1.35 9.16 1.79
C GLU A 123 -1.13 10.52 1.14
N ALA A 124 0.11 10.98 1.01
CA ALA A 124 0.44 12.19 0.25
C ALA A 124 0.11 12.07 -1.24
N LEU A 125 0.39 10.92 -1.87
CA LEU A 125 -0.04 10.65 -3.25
C LEU A 125 -1.56 10.64 -3.39
N ALA A 126 -2.30 10.16 -2.39
CA ALA A 126 -3.77 10.18 -2.43
C ALA A 126 -4.36 11.59 -2.49
N LEU A 127 -3.60 12.64 -2.14
CA LEU A 127 -4.01 14.03 -2.26
C LEU A 127 -3.83 14.60 -3.67
N THR A 128 -2.98 13.98 -4.50
CA THR A 128 -2.59 14.51 -5.81
C THR A 128 -2.99 13.62 -6.99
N GLU A 129 -3.05 12.31 -6.78
CA GLU A 129 -3.34 11.31 -7.82
C GLU A 129 -4.84 11.15 -8.06
N GLU A 130 -5.22 10.69 -9.26
CA GLU A 130 -6.62 10.43 -9.57
C GLU A 130 -7.13 9.20 -8.79
N GLN A 131 -8.09 9.42 -7.90
CA GLN A 131 -8.75 8.33 -7.19
C GLN A 131 -9.79 7.64 -8.09
N LYS A 132 -9.50 6.41 -8.52
CA LYS A 132 -10.39 5.59 -9.37
C LYS A 132 -11.43 4.78 -8.58
N PHE A 133 -11.17 4.53 -7.30
CA PHE A 133 -12.07 3.79 -6.43
C PHE A 133 -11.84 4.19 -4.97
N SER A 134 -12.93 4.31 -4.21
CA SER A 134 -12.87 4.39 -2.74
C SER A 134 -14.12 3.74 -2.16
N GLU A 135 -13.93 2.69 -1.36
CA GLU A 135 -15.02 2.00 -0.69
C GLU A 135 -14.53 1.30 0.57
N ALA A 136 -15.24 1.50 1.68
CA ALA A 136 -15.07 0.72 2.92
C ALA A 136 -13.63 0.65 3.45
N GLY A 137 -12.84 1.71 3.27
CA GLY A 137 -11.45 1.80 3.71
C GLY A 137 -10.43 1.19 2.73
N LEU A 138 -10.81 0.96 1.47
CA LEU A 138 -9.89 0.70 0.37
C LEU A 138 -9.91 1.85 -0.61
N THR A 139 -8.74 2.25 -1.09
CA THR A 139 -8.56 3.30 -2.08
C THR A 139 -7.71 2.78 -3.24
N LEU A 140 -8.07 3.15 -4.47
CA LEU A 140 -7.29 2.91 -5.69
C LEU A 140 -6.94 4.25 -6.33
N LEU A 141 -5.65 4.46 -6.54
CA LEU A 141 -5.11 5.59 -7.27
C LEU A 141 -4.66 5.14 -8.66
N ARG A 142 -4.88 5.98 -9.66
CA ARG A 142 -4.15 5.92 -10.92
C ARG A 142 -2.95 6.84 -10.81
N LEU A 143 -1.75 6.27 -10.99
CA LEU A 143 -0.49 7.01 -10.88
C LEU A 143 -0.27 7.85 -12.15
N ASN A 144 -0.59 9.13 -12.02
CA ASN A 144 -0.38 10.13 -13.05
C ASN A 144 1.10 10.57 -13.09
N GLY A 145 1.53 11.08 -14.24
CA GLY A 145 2.78 11.83 -14.36
C GLY A 145 4.11 11.05 -14.40
N PRO A 146 5.26 11.69 -14.65
CA PRO A 146 5.45 13.14 -14.66
C PRO A 146 4.51 13.85 -15.62
#